data_AF-C6BUB4-F1
#
_entry.id   AF-C6BUB4-F1
#
_cell.length_a   1.000
_cell.length_b   1.000
_cell.length_c   1.000
_cell.angle_alpha   90.00
_cell.angle_beta   90.00
_cell.angle_gamma   90.00
#
_symmetry.space_group_name_H-M   'P 1'
#
loop_
_entity.id
_entity.type
_entity.pdbx_description
1 polymer ?
#
loop_
_entity_poly.entity_id
_entity_poly.type
_entity_poly.pdbx_seq_one_letter_code
_entity_poly.pdbx_strand_id
1 'polypeptide(L)'
;MTNTQAPSVKMGVREYLESLIFIIRSPASFFESANDETGSRRALLFLMISGLFYCSVSMTYFFENSLIMGVVMMINAVFMPALGACFSFCIMRMMTPSMASYSCVFNVYAYSSGAVMVISWIPGLAVVMEPVRAILVGVGLYKTGKLGRFQSFITVVLTAVLLLLFFWTVAPLVIAIRDFQVN
;
A
#
# COMPACT_ATOMS: atom_id res chain seq x y z
N MET A 1 -1.44 33.16 -24.45
CA MET A 1 -1.36 31.69 -24.48
C MET A 1 -0.59 31.25 -23.25
N THR A 2 -1.29 30.87 -22.19
CA THR A 2 -0.71 30.40 -20.92
C THR A 2 -0.21 28.97 -21.11
N ASN A 3 1.10 28.77 -21.07
CA ASN A 3 1.71 27.45 -21.04
C ASN A 3 1.34 26.77 -19.71
N THR A 4 0.32 25.92 -19.75
CA THR A 4 0.03 24.95 -18.68
C THR A 4 1.15 23.91 -18.69
N GLN A 5 2.25 24.20 -17.99
CA GLN A 5 3.23 23.18 -17.69
C GLN A 5 2.58 22.20 -16.72
N ALA A 6 2.15 21.05 -17.24
CA ALA A 6 1.87 19.90 -16.39
C ALA A 6 3.12 19.66 -15.53
N PRO A 7 3.00 19.55 -14.20
CA PRO A 7 4.15 19.28 -13.36
C PRO A 7 4.79 17.99 -13.85
N SER A 8 6.07 18.07 -14.21
CA SER A 8 6.89 16.92 -14.62
C SER A 8 7.01 15.97 -13.43
N VAL A 9 6.05 15.07 -13.28
CA VAL A 9 6.07 14.00 -12.27
C VAL A 9 7.10 12.96 -12.73
N LYS A 10 8.36 13.21 -12.39
CA LYS A 10 9.45 12.24 -12.50
C LYS A 10 10.02 12.08 -11.10
N MET A 11 9.89 10.88 -10.54
CA MET A 11 10.62 10.51 -9.33
C MET A 11 11.99 9.98 -9.79
N GLY A 12 13.05 10.73 -9.52
CA GLY A 12 14.40 10.26 -9.75
C GLY A 12 14.75 9.10 -8.81
N VAL A 13 15.71 8.24 -9.20
CA VAL A 13 16.20 7.14 -8.34
C VAL A 13 16.70 7.66 -6.99
N ARG A 14 17.36 8.83 -6.99
CA ARG A 14 17.82 9.49 -5.77
C ARG A 14 16.66 9.87 -4.85
N GLU A 15 15.63 10.51 -5.38
CA GLU A 15 14.43 10.92 -4.62
C GLU A 15 13.67 9.71 -4.07
N TYR A 16 13.61 8.63 -4.84
CA TYR A 16 13.05 7.35 -4.41
C TYR A 16 13.81 6.79 -3.20
N LEU A 17 15.15 6.70 -3.28
CA LEU A 17 15.98 6.19 -2.19
C LEU A 17 15.94 7.10 -0.95
N GLU A 18 15.95 8.42 -1.15
CA GLU A 18 15.79 9.39 -0.06
C GLU A 18 14.44 9.21 0.65
N SER A 19 13.35 9.04 -0.11
CA SER A 19 12.02 8.76 0.44
C SER A 19 12.01 7.44 1.22
N LEU A 20 12.60 6.38 0.67
CA LEU A 20 12.68 5.07 1.30
C LEU A 20 13.47 5.13 2.63
N ILE A 21 14.65 5.75 2.62
CA ILE A 21 15.46 5.92 3.82
C ILE A 21 14.73 6.78 4.86
N PHE A 22 14.03 7.83 4.42
CA PHE A 22 13.28 8.71 5.32
C PHE A 22 12.09 7.99 5.97
N ILE A 23 11.33 7.18 5.21
CA ILE A 23 10.25 6.34 5.75
C ILE A 23 10.80 5.38 6.82
N ILE A 24 11.96 4.75 6.56
CA ILE A 24 12.55 3.78 7.49
C ILE A 24 13.09 4.47 8.75
N ARG A 25 13.75 5.63 8.62
CA ARG A 25 14.39 6.33 9.75
C ARG A 25 13.41 7.16 10.60
N SER A 26 12.47 7.85 9.96
CA SER A 26 11.51 8.71 10.65
C SER A 26 10.14 8.67 9.97
N PRO A 27 9.40 7.55 10.13
CA PRO A 27 8.12 7.36 9.45
C PRO A 27 7.10 8.45 9.83
N ALA A 28 7.08 8.86 11.10
CA ALA A 28 6.17 9.89 11.59
C ALA A 28 6.39 11.24 10.89
N SER A 29 7.65 11.69 10.76
CA SER A 29 7.98 12.95 10.09
C SER A 29 7.76 12.87 8.58
N PHE A 30 8.01 11.71 7.98
CA PHE A 30 7.74 11.49 6.56
C PHE A 30 6.25 11.64 6.25
N PHE A 31 5.39 10.94 7.01
CA PHE A 31 3.94 11.00 6.77
C PHE A 31 3.37 12.39 7.05
N GLU A 32 3.88 13.10 8.04
CA GLU A 32 3.52 14.49 8.32
C GLU A 32 3.85 15.41 7.13
N SER A 33 5.02 15.25 6.52
CA SER A 33 5.43 16.01 5.33
C SER A 33 4.66 15.59 4.06
N ALA A 34 4.36 14.30 3.92
CA ALA A 34 3.65 13.75 2.77
C ALA A 34 2.15 14.10 2.75
N ASN A 35 1.60 14.61 3.86
CA ASN A 35 0.22 15.09 3.92
C ASN A 35 0.03 16.40 3.16
N ASP A 36 1.08 17.23 3.08
CA ASP A 36 1.04 18.51 2.38
C ASP A 36 1.19 18.34 0.85
N GLU A 37 1.68 17.18 0.40
CA GLU A 37 1.73 16.82 -1.00
C GLU A 37 0.32 16.47 -1.52
N THR A 38 -0.29 17.44 -2.21
CA THR A 38 -1.61 17.29 -2.83
C THR A 38 -1.54 16.40 -4.07
N GLY A 39 -1.53 15.07 -3.87
CA GLY A 39 -1.67 14.11 -4.96
C GLY A 39 -1.26 12.68 -4.64
N SER A 40 -1.99 11.71 -5.22
CA SER A 40 -1.71 10.28 -5.06
C SER A 40 -0.71 9.71 -6.08
N ARG A 41 -0.41 10.46 -7.15
CA ARG A 41 0.47 10.01 -8.24
C ARG A 41 1.89 9.67 -7.79
N ARG A 42 2.48 10.47 -6.90
CA ARG A 42 3.86 10.24 -6.41
C ARG A 42 3.95 8.97 -5.59
N ALA A 43 2.98 8.73 -4.71
CA ALA A 43 2.90 7.53 -3.90
C ALA A 43 2.61 6.28 -4.76
N LEU A 44 1.76 6.40 -5.78
CA LEU A 44 1.53 5.34 -6.75
C LEU A 44 2.81 4.98 -7.51
N LEU A 45 3.56 5.97 -8.00
CA LEU A 45 4.85 5.71 -8.68
C LEU A 45 5.85 5.03 -7.74
N PHE A 46 5.94 5.48 -6.49
CA PHE A 46 6.77 4.84 -5.48
C PHE A 46 6.40 3.36 -5.31
N LEU A 47 5.10 3.07 -5.14
CA LEU A 47 4.58 1.71 -5.02
C LEU A 47 4.87 0.86 -6.27
N MET A 48 4.70 1.43 -7.47
CA MET A 48 5.00 0.74 -8.73
C MET A 48 6.48 0.39 -8.86
N ILE A 49 7.39 1.32 -8.52
CA ILE A 49 8.84 1.09 -8.54
C ILE A 49 9.22 0.00 -7.52
N SER A 50 8.72 0.10 -6.29
CA SER A 50 8.97 -0.90 -5.24
C SER A 50 8.39 -2.27 -5.59
N GLY A 51 7.18 -2.32 -6.16
CA GLY A 51 6.52 -3.55 -6.59
C GLY A 51 7.24 -4.21 -7.76
N LEU A 52 7.73 -3.43 -8.73
CA LEU A 52 8.54 -3.92 -9.83
C LEU A 52 9.87 -4.51 -9.34
N PHE A 53 10.53 -3.84 -8.40
CA PHE A 53 11.74 -4.36 -7.75
C PHE A 53 11.46 -5.68 -7.03
N TYR A 54 10.44 -5.71 -6.17
CA TYR A 54 10.03 -6.92 -5.44
C TYR A 54 9.74 -8.08 -6.40
N CYS A 55 8.92 -7.85 -7.42
CA CYS A 55 8.58 -8.84 -8.41
C CYS A 55 9.81 -9.35 -9.18
N SER A 56 10.71 -8.44 -9.60
CA SER A 56 11.91 -8.80 -10.37
C SER A 56 12.85 -9.67 -9.53
N VAL A 57 13.09 -9.29 -8.27
CA VAL A 57 13.95 -10.06 -7.37
C VAL A 57 13.29 -11.39 -6.99
N SER A 58 11.99 -11.41 -6.67
CA SER A 58 11.28 -12.66 -6.36
C SER A 58 11.30 -13.64 -7.53
N MET A 59 11.20 -13.17 -8.78
CA MET A 59 11.26 -14.05 -9.96
C MET A 59 12.62 -14.74 -10.12
N THR A 60 13.72 -14.11 -9.67
CA THR A 60 15.06 -14.76 -9.65
C THR A 60 15.20 -15.87 -8.62
N TYR A 61 14.28 -15.99 -7.66
CA TYR A 61 14.25 -17.11 -6.71
C TYR A 61 13.30 -18.24 -7.16
N PHE A 62 12.21 -17.89 -7.85
CA PHE A 62 11.21 -18.84 -8.34
C PHE A 62 11.42 -19.20 -9.82
N PHE A 63 12.66 -19.59 -10.18
CA PHE A 63 13.13 -19.84 -11.56
C PHE A 63 12.33 -20.87 -12.39
N GLU A 64 11.31 -21.52 -11.81
CA GLU A 64 10.52 -22.56 -12.47
C GLU A 64 9.16 -22.10 -13.02
N ASN A 65 8.72 -20.83 -12.85
CA ASN A 65 7.36 -20.44 -13.25
C ASN A 65 7.18 -19.16 -14.08
N SER A 66 6.24 -19.32 -15.03
CA SER A 66 5.68 -18.41 -16.04
C SER A 66 5.65 -16.91 -15.70
N LEU A 67 5.87 -16.06 -16.71
CA LEU A 67 5.59 -14.61 -16.72
C LEU A 67 4.25 -14.23 -16.05
N ILE A 68 3.26 -15.12 -16.14
CA ILE A 68 1.95 -14.99 -15.48
C ILE A 68 2.10 -14.78 -13.97
N MET A 69 2.99 -15.51 -13.31
CA MET A 69 3.20 -15.40 -11.86
C MET A 69 3.79 -14.04 -11.46
N GLY A 70 4.69 -13.49 -12.29
CA GLY A 70 5.20 -12.12 -12.10
C GLY A 70 4.10 -11.06 -12.24
N VAL A 71 3.24 -11.20 -13.26
CA VAL A 71 2.09 -10.30 -13.45
C VAL A 71 1.14 -10.37 -12.25
N VAL A 72 0.85 -11.57 -11.76
CA VAL A 72 0.00 -11.78 -10.57
C VAL A 72 0.63 -11.12 -9.33
N MET A 73 1.94 -11.29 -9.10
CA MET A 73 2.64 -10.63 -7.99
C MET A 73 2.58 -9.11 -8.10
N MET A 74 2.75 -8.55 -9.30
CA MET A 74 2.68 -7.11 -9.53
C MET A 74 1.27 -6.56 -9.27
N ILE A 75 0.24 -7.24 -9.79
CA ILE A 75 -1.15 -6.87 -9.51
C ILE A 75 -1.40 -6.90 -8.01
N ASN A 76 -0.97 -7.96 -7.32
CA ASN A 76 -1.14 -8.10 -5.87
C ASN A 76 -0.43 -6.98 -5.08
N ALA A 77 0.79 -6.62 -5.51
CA ALA A 77 1.58 -5.56 -4.88
C ALA A 77 0.89 -4.19 -4.95
N VAL A 78 0.10 -3.91 -5.98
CA VAL A 78 -0.63 -2.65 -6.12
C VAL A 78 -2.04 -2.75 -5.52
N PHE A 79 -2.70 -3.90 -5.72
CA PHE A 79 -4.08 -4.13 -5.35
C PHE A 79 -4.25 -4.21 -3.83
N MET A 80 -3.37 -4.92 -3.12
CA MET A 80 -3.47 -5.06 -1.66
C MET A 80 -3.40 -3.71 -0.92
N PRO A 81 -2.43 -2.82 -1.22
CA PRO A 81 -2.40 -1.49 -0.61
C PRO A 81 -3.60 -0.62 -1.00
N ALA A 82 -4.07 -0.71 -2.25
CA ALA A 82 -5.23 0.04 -2.72
C ALA A 82 -6.54 -0.41 -2.02
N LEU A 83 -6.72 -1.71 -1.83
CA LEU A 83 -7.83 -2.28 -1.07
C LEU A 83 -7.76 -1.89 0.41
N GLY A 84 -6.57 -2.00 1.03
CA GLY A 84 -6.36 -1.59 2.41
C GLY A 84 -6.72 -0.11 2.61
N ALA A 85 -6.28 0.75 1.68
CA ALA A 85 -6.64 2.17 1.69
C ALA A 85 -8.15 2.39 1.54
N CYS A 86 -8.83 1.61 0.69
CA CYS A 86 -10.28 1.68 0.51
C CYS A 86 -11.03 1.35 1.80
N PHE A 87 -10.72 0.22 2.43
CA PHE A 87 -11.36 -0.17 3.70
C PHE A 87 -11.05 0.83 4.83
N SER A 88 -9.80 1.24 4.98
CA SER A 88 -9.43 2.27 5.96
C SER A 88 -10.16 3.58 5.71
N PHE A 89 -10.28 4.03 4.46
CA PHE A 89 -11.01 5.23 4.13
C PHE A 89 -12.50 5.12 4.49
N CYS A 90 -13.14 3.99 4.20
CA CYS A 90 -14.53 3.74 4.58
C CYS A 90 -14.70 3.78 6.11
N ILE A 91 -13.84 3.07 6.86
CA ILE A 91 -13.87 3.08 8.33
C ILE A 91 -13.67 4.51 8.87
N MET A 92 -12.65 5.22 8.38
CA MET A 92 -12.35 6.58 8.79
C MET A 92 -13.52 7.53 8.53
N ARG A 93 -14.18 7.40 7.37
CA ARG A 93 -15.32 8.24 7.00
C ARG A 93 -16.57 7.96 7.84
N MET A 94 -16.73 6.72 8.32
CA MET A 94 -17.78 6.35 9.27
C MET A 94 -17.50 6.90 10.68
N MET A 95 -16.23 6.90 11.11
CA MET A 95 -15.85 7.42 12.43
C MET A 95 -15.83 8.94 12.49
N THR A 96 -15.31 9.58 11.43
CA THR A 96 -15.15 11.04 11.36
C THR A 96 -15.44 11.55 9.93
N PRO A 97 -16.68 11.99 9.63
CA PRO A 97 -17.14 12.34 8.28
C PRO A 97 -16.39 13.50 7.60
N SER A 98 -15.71 14.36 8.37
CA SER A 98 -15.00 15.55 7.88
C SER A 98 -13.52 15.28 7.50
N MET A 99 -13.08 14.02 7.54
CA MET A 99 -11.65 13.70 7.48
C MET A 99 -11.08 13.41 6.10
N ALA A 100 -9.74 13.27 6.12
CA ALA A 100 -8.77 13.15 5.04
C ALA A 100 -9.32 12.56 3.73
N SER A 101 -8.97 13.21 2.62
CA SER A 101 -9.23 12.73 1.27
C SER A 101 -8.70 11.30 1.07
N TYR A 102 -9.37 10.50 0.24
CA TYR A 102 -8.90 9.16 -0.15
C TYR A 102 -7.43 9.17 -0.62
N SER A 103 -7.00 10.24 -1.28
CA SER A 103 -5.60 10.40 -1.72
C SER A 103 -4.60 10.34 -0.56
N CYS A 104 -4.95 10.89 0.60
CA CYS A 104 -4.10 10.89 1.79
C CYS A 104 -3.98 9.47 2.37
N VAL A 105 -5.11 8.76 2.52
CA VAL A 105 -5.12 7.38 3.00
C VAL A 105 -4.35 6.46 2.05
N PHE A 106 -4.59 6.61 0.75
CA PHE A 106 -3.86 5.85 -0.27
C PHE A 106 -2.35 6.11 -0.21
N ASN A 107 -1.91 7.36 -0.02
CA ASN A 107 -0.49 7.68 0.10
C ASN A 107 0.17 6.95 1.27
N VAL A 108 -0.50 6.90 2.43
CA VAL A 108 -0.02 6.16 3.60
C VAL A 108 0.19 4.68 3.26
N TYR A 109 -0.81 4.05 2.64
CA TYR A 109 -0.75 2.65 2.26
C TYR A 109 0.32 2.37 1.20
N ALA A 110 0.43 3.22 0.19
CA ALA A 110 1.37 3.08 -0.92
C ALA A 110 2.83 3.23 -0.45
N TYR A 111 3.14 4.25 0.36
CA TYR A 111 4.48 4.44 0.90
C TYR A 111 4.85 3.35 1.93
N SER A 112 3.93 2.97 2.83
CA SER A 112 4.17 1.89 3.80
C SER A 112 4.43 0.56 3.11
N SER A 113 3.62 0.23 2.10
CA SER A 113 3.75 -1.03 1.37
C SER A 113 4.99 -1.06 0.50
N GLY A 114 5.28 0.04 -0.21
CA GLY A 114 6.49 0.15 -1.04
C GLY A 114 7.78 0.03 -0.22
N ALA A 115 7.87 0.72 0.93
CA ALA A 115 9.04 0.65 1.80
C ALA A 115 9.29 -0.78 2.31
N VAL A 116 8.21 -1.47 2.65
CA VAL A 116 8.25 -2.85 3.13
C VAL A 116 8.60 -3.84 2.01
N MET A 117 8.07 -3.67 0.80
CA MET A 117 8.34 -4.54 -0.35
C MET A 117 9.83 -4.62 -0.72
N VAL A 118 10.54 -3.50 -0.61
CA VAL A 118 11.98 -3.42 -0.89
C VAL A 118 12.83 -4.18 0.13
N ILE A 119 12.29 -4.50 1.30
CA ILE A 119 12.98 -5.30 2.33
C ILE A 119 12.46 -6.75 2.32
N SER A 120 11.21 -6.95 1.92
CA SER A 120 10.51 -8.24 1.94
C SER A 120 10.95 -9.23 0.85
N TRP A 121 11.89 -8.86 -0.03
CA TRP A 121 12.41 -9.78 -1.05
C TRP A 121 13.20 -10.95 -0.46
N ILE A 122 13.73 -10.82 0.76
CA ILE A 122 14.45 -11.89 1.44
C ILE A 122 13.44 -12.94 1.92
N PRO A 123 13.57 -14.22 1.52
CA PRO A 123 12.71 -15.29 1.99
C PRO A 123 12.68 -15.35 3.54
N GLY A 124 11.48 -15.38 4.11
CA GLY A 124 11.27 -15.38 5.57
C GLY A 124 11.07 -13.98 6.19
N LEU A 125 11.59 -12.91 5.59
CA LEU A 125 11.34 -11.54 6.09
C LEU A 125 9.93 -11.05 5.77
N ALA A 126 9.27 -11.57 4.73
CA ALA A 126 7.92 -11.14 4.36
C ALA A 126 6.92 -11.23 5.54
N VAL A 127 6.99 -12.29 6.35
CA VAL A 127 6.10 -12.47 7.52
C VAL A 127 6.41 -11.44 8.61
N VAL A 128 7.69 -11.14 8.84
CA VAL A 128 8.14 -10.13 9.83
C VAL A 128 7.75 -8.72 9.39
N MET A 129 7.70 -8.51 8.08
CA MET A 129 7.44 -7.24 7.43
C MET A 129 5.95 -6.85 7.42
N GLU A 130 5.03 -7.81 7.57
CA GLU A 130 3.59 -7.54 7.71
C GLU A 130 3.27 -6.71 8.98
N PRO A 131 3.73 -7.09 10.19
CA PRO A 131 3.61 -6.24 11.38
C PRO A 131 4.24 -4.85 11.20
N VAL A 132 5.40 -4.76 10.55
CA VAL A 132 6.07 -3.48 10.29
C VAL A 132 5.20 -2.60 9.40
N ARG A 133 4.59 -3.17 8.35
CA ARG A 133 3.63 -2.47 7.49
C ARG A 133 2.44 -1.96 8.29
N ALA A 134 1.86 -2.79 9.17
CA ALA A 134 0.73 -2.40 10.01
C ALA A 134 1.09 -1.22 10.94
N ILE A 135 2.29 -1.22 11.52
CA ILE A 135 2.79 -0.11 12.35
C ILE A 135 2.97 1.16 11.49
N LEU A 136 3.60 1.06 10.32
CA LEU A 136 3.80 2.19 9.41
C LEU A 136 2.47 2.82 8.99
N VAL A 137 1.48 1.99 8.63
CA VAL A 137 0.13 2.45 8.31
C VAL A 137 -0.51 3.12 9.52
N GLY A 138 -0.44 2.52 10.71
CA GLY A 138 -0.99 3.10 11.93
C GLY A 138 -0.37 4.46 12.28
N VAL A 139 0.95 4.59 12.16
CA VAL A 139 1.67 5.86 12.35
C VAL A 139 1.26 6.88 11.28
N GLY A 140 1.17 6.45 10.02
CA GLY A 140 0.73 7.31 8.92
C GLY A 140 -0.68 7.84 9.13
N LEU A 141 -1.65 6.96 9.43
CA LEU A 141 -3.04 7.36 9.70
C LEU A 141 -3.17 8.28 10.93
N TYR A 142 -2.41 8.02 11.99
CA TYR A 142 -2.35 8.89 13.17
C TYR A 142 -1.83 10.29 12.82
N LYS A 143 -0.79 10.36 11.98
CA LYS A 143 -0.12 11.62 11.64
C LYS A 143 -0.83 12.42 10.54
N THR A 144 -1.36 11.77 9.52
CA THR A 144 -2.03 12.43 8.39
C THR A 144 -3.53 12.62 8.63
N GLY A 145 -4.17 11.68 9.30
CA GLY A 145 -5.61 11.65 9.49
C GLY A 145 -6.14 12.54 10.61
N LYS A 146 -5.28 13.21 11.40
CA LYS A 146 -5.66 13.90 12.67
C LYS A 146 -6.48 13.01 13.63
N LEU A 147 -6.41 11.71 13.47
CA LEU A 147 -7.11 10.73 14.29
C LEU A 147 -6.46 10.64 15.66
N GLY A 148 -7.25 10.29 16.69
CA GLY A 148 -6.68 9.87 17.96
C GLY A 148 -5.81 8.62 17.78
N ARG A 149 -4.80 8.44 18.65
CA ARG A 149 -3.96 7.23 18.67
C ARG A 149 -4.80 5.95 18.70
N PHE A 150 -5.87 5.97 19.50
CA PHE A 150 -6.79 4.85 19.65
C PHE A 150 -7.64 4.59 18.40
N GLN A 151 -8.14 5.65 17.74
CA GLN A 151 -8.93 5.51 16.52
C GLN A 151 -8.08 4.98 15.36
N SER A 152 -6.81 5.41 15.27
CA SER A 152 -5.87 4.91 14.26
C SER A 152 -5.57 3.43 14.47
N PHE A 153 -5.34 3.02 15.72
CA PHE A 153 -5.16 1.60 16.06
C PHE A 153 -6.38 0.75 15.71
N ILE A 154 -7.59 1.20 16.09
CA ILE A 154 -8.84 0.53 15.73
C ILE A 154 -9.01 0.42 14.21
N THR A 155 -8.69 1.49 13.47
CA THR A 155 -8.81 1.49 12.01
C THR A 155 -7.91 0.44 11.36
N VAL A 156 -6.67 0.32 11.83
CA VAL A 156 -5.74 -0.72 11.33
C VAL A 156 -6.26 -2.12 11.65
N VAL A 157 -6.71 -2.36 12.89
CA VAL A 157 -7.25 -3.66 13.31
C VAL A 157 -8.51 -4.01 12.53
N LEU A 158 -9.47 -3.08 12.40
CA LEU A 158 -10.68 -3.29 11.61
C LEU A 158 -10.37 -3.52 10.13
N THR A 159 -9.41 -2.80 9.56
CA THR A 159 -8.99 -3.02 8.17
C THR A 159 -8.41 -4.42 7.98
N ALA A 160 -7.59 -4.91 8.92
CA ALA A 160 -7.07 -6.27 8.87
C ALA A 160 -8.20 -7.31 8.95
N VAL A 161 -9.15 -7.12 9.86
CA VAL A 161 -10.32 -8.01 9.99
C VAL A 161 -11.17 -7.99 8.72
N LEU A 162 -11.45 -6.82 8.14
CA LEU A 162 -12.21 -6.68 6.90
C LEU A 162 -11.51 -7.34 5.73
N LEU A 163 -10.19 -7.21 5.61
CA LEU A 163 -9.41 -7.91 4.59
C LEU A 163 -9.52 -9.43 4.77
N LEU A 164 -9.34 -9.93 5.99
CA LEU A 164 -9.48 -11.37 6.27
C LEU A 164 -10.87 -11.90 5.92
N LEU A 165 -11.94 -11.20 6.34
CA LEU A 165 -13.31 -11.56 6.00
C LEU A 165 -13.58 -11.49 4.49
N PHE A 166 -13.05 -10.47 3.82
CA PHE A 166 -13.18 -10.31 2.37
C PHE A 166 -12.57 -11.52 1.64
N PHE A 167 -11.32 -11.88 1.96
CA PHE A 167 -10.69 -13.05 1.35
C PHE A 167 -11.39 -14.36 1.74
N TRP A 168 -11.85 -14.49 2.97
CA TRP A 168 -12.58 -15.68 3.42
C TRP A 168 -13.93 -15.84 2.74
N THR A 169 -14.55 -14.75 2.29
CA THR A 169 -15.81 -14.77 1.53
C THR A 169 -15.58 -14.93 0.03
N VAL A 170 -14.55 -14.29 -0.52
CA VAL A 170 -14.22 -14.35 -1.96
C VAL A 170 -13.69 -15.73 -2.34
N ALA A 171 -12.87 -16.38 -1.50
CA ALA A 171 -12.33 -17.70 -1.78
C ALA A 171 -13.40 -18.77 -2.10
N PRO A 172 -14.43 -19.01 -1.26
CA PRO A 172 -15.48 -19.98 -1.57
C PRO A 172 -16.34 -19.53 -2.76
N LEU A 173 -16.54 -18.23 -2.96
CA LEU A 173 -17.29 -17.71 -4.11
C LEU A 173 -16.59 -18.02 -5.43
N VAL A 174 -15.27 -17.82 -5.49
CA VAL A 174 -14.47 -18.13 -6.69
C VAL A 174 -14.50 -19.62 -7.00
N ILE A 175 -14.44 -20.48 -5.97
CA ILE A 175 -14.57 -21.93 -6.12
C ILE A 175 -15.97 -22.27 -6.67
N ALA A 176 -17.03 -21.71 -6.08
CA ALA A 176 -18.40 -21.96 -6.53
C ALA A 176 -18.66 -21.51 -7.98
N ILE A 177 -18.12 -20.36 -8.40
CA ILE A 177 -18.24 -19.88 -9.79
C ILE A 177 -17.48 -20.78 -10.75
N ARG A 178 -16.27 -21.23 -10.37
CA ARG A 178 -15.47 -22.16 -11.19
C ARG A 178 -16.22 -23.47 -11.39
N ASP A 179 -16.80 -24.02 -10.34
CA ASP A 179 -17.57 -25.28 -10.41
C ASP A 179 -18.83 -25.13 -11.28
N PHE A 180 -19.38 -23.92 -11.37
CA PHE A 180 -20.52 -23.59 -12.24
C PHE A 180 -20.15 -23.45 -13.73
N GLN A 181 -18.89 -23.15 -14.06
CA GLN A 181 -18.41 -23.07 -15.46
C GLN A 181 -17.90 -24.41 -16.01
N VAL A 182 -17.67 -25.40 -15.15
CA VAL A 182 -17.14 -26.73 -15.52
C VAL A 182 -18.26 -27.78 -15.70
N ASN A 183 -19.49 -27.48 -15.26
CA ASN A 183 -20.71 -28.25 -15.56
C ASN A 183 -21.51 -27.59 -16.70
#